data_AF-A0A3B3RVQ8-F1
#
_entry.id   AF-A0A3B3RVQ8-F1
#
_cell.length_a   1.000
_cell.length_b   1.000
_cell.length_c   1.000
_cell.angle_alpha   90.00
_cell.angle_beta   90.00
_cell.angle_gamma   90.00
#
_symmetry.space_group_name_H-M   'P 1'
#
loop_
_entity.id
_entity.type
_entity.pdbx_description
1 polymer ?
#
loop_
_entity_poly.entity_id
_entity_poly.type
_entity_poly.pdbx_seq_one_letter_code
_entity_poly.pdbx_strand_id
1 'polypeptide(L)'
;MAALKCLSLPLVICALGIYVQLNSAQQTEMPLAREPGISTWTNCGSSDILNITSFSIPSQITIPGSINVSFLGELKVPVSAPLKIAVLLRRKVFGLWVWLPCLNGYGSCTYKNICEDINEIGEEGGCPLLISLAGGSCVCPIQPVVLHLPPTVLNISDVEVPSCLANGEYEAQITVSSGTQKIACLRTSFHLKLQ
;
A
#
# COMPACT_ATOMS: atom_id res chain seq x y z
N MET A 1 22.70 -8.36 -8.52
CA MET A 1 23.16 -7.34 -7.54
C MET A 1 22.04 -6.74 -6.68
N ALA A 2 20.85 -7.35 -6.58
CA ALA A 2 19.72 -6.84 -5.77
C ALA A 2 19.69 -7.37 -4.33
N ALA A 3 20.24 -8.57 -4.07
CA ALA A 3 20.19 -9.22 -2.76
C ALA A 3 20.99 -8.48 -1.66
N LEU A 4 22.02 -7.70 -2.03
CA LEU A 4 22.93 -7.08 -1.06
C LEU A 4 22.30 -5.88 -0.30
N LYS A 5 21.23 -5.28 -0.83
CA LYS A 5 20.53 -4.16 -0.18
C LYS A 5 19.47 -4.60 0.85
N CYS A 6 19.09 -5.88 0.87
CA CYS A 6 18.14 -6.42 1.86
C CYS A 6 18.82 -6.76 3.20
N LEU A 7 20.13 -6.99 3.19
CA LEU A 7 20.90 -7.48 4.34
C LEU A 7 21.50 -6.37 5.20
N SER A 8 21.64 -5.13 4.69
CA SER A 8 22.44 -4.11 5.37
C SER A 8 21.74 -3.39 6.53
N LEU A 9 20.40 -3.40 6.60
CA LEU A 9 19.67 -2.75 7.71
C LEU A 9 19.51 -3.63 8.96
N PRO A 10 19.15 -4.93 8.86
CA PRO A 10 19.00 -5.75 10.07
C PRO A 10 20.34 -6.15 10.70
N LEU A 11 21.43 -6.31 9.92
CA LEU A 11 22.75 -6.69 10.46
C LEU A 11 23.39 -5.59 11.32
N VAL A 12 23.18 -4.32 10.99
CA VAL A 12 23.74 -3.18 11.77
C VAL A 12 23.02 -3.03 13.10
N ILE A 13 21.71 -3.31 13.15
CA ILE A 13 20.92 -3.27 14.40
C ILE A 13 21.30 -4.47 15.29
N CYS A 14 21.53 -5.65 14.71
CA CYS A 14 22.05 -6.80 15.47
C CYS A 14 23.46 -6.54 16.04
N ALA A 15 24.34 -5.83 15.31
CA ALA A 15 25.70 -5.55 15.79
C ALA A 15 25.76 -4.55 16.97
N LEU A 16 24.77 -3.66 17.10
CA LEU A 16 24.70 -2.68 18.20
C LEU A 16 23.81 -3.13 19.38
N GLY A 17 22.95 -4.13 19.19
CA GLY A 17 21.93 -4.55 20.15
C GLY A 17 22.30 -5.67 21.13
N ILE A 18 23.53 -6.22 21.10
CA ILE A 18 23.91 -7.41 21.90
C ILE A 18 24.18 -7.08 23.39
N TYR A 19 24.14 -5.81 23.82
CA TYR A 19 24.51 -5.44 25.19
C TYR A 19 23.39 -5.27 26.22
N VAL A 20 22.11 -5.51 25.90
CA VAL A 20 21.05 -5.49 26.93
C VAL A 20 20.49 -6.89 27.14
N GLN A 21 20.89 -7.45 28.29
CA GLN A 21 20.68 -8.83 28.73
C GLN A 21 19.20 -9.20 28.96
N LEU A 22 19.03 -10.52 28.87
CA LEU A 22 17.92 -11.35 29.30
C LEU A 22 17.36 -10.96 30.68
N ASN A 23 16.05 -10.81 30.79
CA ASN A 23 15.21 -11.48 31.79
C ASN A 23 13.76 -10.97 31.73
N SER A 24 12.87 -11.78 31.18
CA SER A 24 11.64 -12.23 31.84
C SER A 24 10.80 -12.98 30.81
N ALA A 25 10.56 -14.26 31.10
CA ALA A 25 9.53 -15.03 30.43
C ALA A 25 8.18 -14.34 30.63
N GLN A 26 7.66 -13.71 29.58
CA GLN A 26 6.23 -13.46 29.47
C GLN A 26 5.69 -14.44 28.45
N GLN A 27 4.95 -15.42 28.96
CA GLN A 27 3.95 -16.13 28.17
C GLN A 27 2.95 -15.07 27.70
N THR A 28 3.13 -14.53 26.51
CA THR A 28 2.01 -13.93 25.80
C THR A 28 1.13 -15.09 25.39
N GLU A 29 -0.04 -15.18 26.03
CA GLU A 29 -1.17 -15.93 25.52
C GLU A 29 -1.25 -15.73 24.01
N MET A 30 -1.27 -16.83 23.26
CA MET A 30 -1.58 -16.79 21.83
C MET A 30 -2.86 -15.97 21.69
N PRO A 31 -2.85 -14.82 20.99
CA PRO A 31 -4.10 -14.17 20.65
C PRO A 31 -4.88 -15.19 19.85
N LEU A 32 -6.07 -15.54 20.37
CA LEU A 32 -7.13 -16.23 19.67
C LEU A 32 -7.06 -15.86 18.19
N ALA A 33 -6.91 -16.86 17.31
CA ALA A 33 -6.85 -16.68 15.87
C ALA A 33 -7.89 -15.63 15.46
N ARG A 34 -7.40 -14.43 15.12
CA ARG A 34 -8.25 -13.32 14.73
C ARG A 34 -8.96 -13.80 13.47
N GLU A 35 -10.28 -13.81 13.48
CA GLU A 35 -11.04 -13.94 12.23
C GLU A 35 -10.43 -12.97 11.20
N PRO A 36 -10.40 -13.30 9.89
CA PRO A 36 -9.86 -12.40 8.88
C PRO A 36 -10.66 -11.09 8.87
N GLY A 37 -10.27 -10.16 9.73
CA GLY A 37 -10.95 -8.91 9.96
C GLY A 37 -10.59 -7.90 8.89
N ILE A 38 -11.36 -6.81 8.82
CA ILE A 38 -11.03 -5.66 7.98
C ILE A 38 -9.91 -4.87 8.66
N SER A 39 -8.93 -4.42 7.88
CA SER A 39 -7.88 -3.53 8.35
C SER A 39 -8.42 -2.15 8.68
N THR A 40 -7.92 -1.57 9.77
CA THR A 40 -8.17 -0.15 10.07
C THR A 40 -7.32 0.73 9.16
N TRP A 41 -7.92 1.80 8.68
CA TRP A 41 -7.23 2.82 7.89
C TRP A 41 -7.52 4.21 8.46
N THR A 42 -6.68 5.17 8.09
CA THR A 42 -6.79 6.57 8.49
C THR A 42 -6.49 7.49 7.32
N ASN A 43 -7.21 8.60 7.20
CA ASN A 43 -6.81 9.70 6.34
C ASN A 43 -5.65 10.45 7.00
N CYS A 44 -4.45 10.35 6.44
CA CYS A 44 -3.22 10.98 6.95
C CYS A 44 -2.93 12.34 6.28
N GLY A 45 -3.92 12.91 5.60
CA GLY A 45 -3.85 14.17 4.88
C GLY A 45 -4.91 15.13 5.38
N SER A 46 -4.79 16.38 4.95
CA SER A 46 -5.70 17.48 5.29
C SER A 46 -6.29 18.13 4.04
N SER A 47 -6.33 17.41 2.92
CA SER A 47 -6.75 17.96 1.63
C SER A 47 -8.21 17.66 1.36
N ASP A 48 -8.96 18.68 0.95
CA ASP A 48 -10.38 18.56 0.56
C ASP A 48 -10.56 18.13 -0.90
N ILE A 49 -9.47 17.85 -1.63
CA ILE A 49 -9.49 17.54 -3.06
C ILE A 49 -10.09 16.16 -3.34
N LEU A 50 -9.56 15.12 -2.69
CA LEU A 50 -10.11 13.77 -2.74
C LEU A 50 -10.54 13.36 -1.34
N ASN A 51 -11.85 13.41 -1.11
CA ASN A 51 -12.44 13.02 0.16
C ASN A 51 -12.67 11.50 0.18
N ILE A 52 -11.94 10.77 1.02
CA ILE A 52 -12.10 9.32 1.16
C ILE A 52 -13.12 9.06 2.27
N THR A 53 -14.27 8.51 1.90
CA THR A 53 -15.37 8.19 2.82
C THR A 53 -15.20 6.79 3.41
N SER A 54 -14.80 5.82 2.59
CA SER A 54 -14.54 4.46 3.06
C SER A 54 -13.41 3.81 2.28
N PHE A 55 -12.68 2.94 2.98
CA PHE A 55 -11.68 2.05 2.41
C PHE A 55 -11.68 0.77 3.23
N SER A 56 -11.57 -0.37 2.56
CA SER A 56 -11.50 -1.68 3.20
C SER A 56 -10.46 -2.52 2.49
N ILE A 57 -9.60 -3.15 3.28
CA ILE A 57 -8.65 -4.16 2.85
C ILE A 57 -8.58 -5.23 3.95
N PRO A 58 -8.29 -6.50 3.64
CA PRO A 58 -8.18 -7.53 4.66
C PRO A 58 -7.02 -7.23 5.62
N SER A 59 -7.21 -7.50 6.90
CA SER A 59 -6.17 -7.40 7.92
C SER A 59 -5.07 -8.44 7.76
N GLN A 60 -5.33 -9.50 6.99
CA GLN A 60 -4.33 -10.49 6.56
C GLN A 60 -4.40 -10.66 5.04
N ILE A 61 -3.26 -10.45 4.37
CA ILE A 61 -3.08 -10.62 2.93
C ILE A 61 -2.18 -11.83 2.72
N THR A 62 -2.65 -12.77 1.90
CA THR A 62 -1.87 -13.97 1.52
C THR A 62 -1.46 -13.86 0.07
N ILE A 63 -0.18 -14.14 -0.24
CA ILE A 63 0.36 -14.12 -1.61
C ILE A 63 1.00 -15.49 -1.91
N PRO A 64 0.64 -16.14 -3.02
CA PRO A 64 -0.51 -15.82 -3.87
C PRO A 64 -1.84 -15.95 -3.11
N GLY A 65 -2.92 -15.37 -3.63
CA GLY A 65 -4.23 -15.47 -2.98
C GLY A 65 -5.24 -14.44 -3.47
N SER A 66 -6.39 -14.36 -2.81
CA SER A 66 -7.43 -13.39 -3.12
C SER A 66 -7.64 -12.42 -1.96
N ILE A 67 -7.88 -11.15 -2.29
CA ILE A 67 -8.20 -10.10 -1.33
C ILE A 67 -9.56 -9.50 -1.65
N ASN A 68 -10.34 -9.15 -0.63
CA ASN A 68 -11.58 -8.40 -0.80
C ASN A 68 -11.32 -6.93 -0.46
N VAL A 69 -11.51 -6.04 -1.42
CA VAL A 69 -11.27 -4.60 -1.26
C VAL A 69 -12.52 -3.80 -1.55
N SER A 70 -12.69 -2.66 -0.88
CA SER A 70 -13.68 -1.67 -1.25
C SER A 70 -13.14 -0.26 -1.04
N PHE A 71 -13.68 0.69 -1.79
CA PHE A 71 -13.30 2.09 -1.72
C PHE A 71 -14.47 2.98 -2.09
N LEU A 72 -14.68 4.05 -1.34
CA LEU A 72 -15.59 5.13 -1.68
C LEU A 72 -14.90 6.45 -1.42
N GLY A 73 -14.79 7.28 -2.46
CA GLY A 73 -14.27 8.63 -2.35
C GLY A 73 -14.84 9.56 -3.40
N GLU A 74 -14.68 10.86 -3.17
CA GLU A 74 -15.16 11.91 -4.05
C GLU A 74 -14.00 12.84 -4.41
N LEU A 75 -13.66 12.89 -5.69
CA LEU A 75 -12.75 13.87 -6.24
C LEU A 75 -13.53 15.14 -6.58
N LYS A 76 -13.22 16.25 -5.92
CA LYS A 76 -13.98 17.51 -6.02
C LYS A 76 -13.43 18.49 -7.06
N VAL A 77 -12.16 18.38 -7.41
CA VAL A 77 -11.51 19.26 -8.40
C VAL A 77 -10.74 18.44 -9.44
N PRO A 78 -10.58 18.96 -10.67
CA PRO A 78 -9.81 18.27 -11.70
C PRO A 78 -8.36 18.02 -11.26
N VAL A 79 -7.84 16.84 -11.56
CA VAL A 79 -6.45 16.45 -11.29
C VAL A 79 -5.73 16.23 -12.61
N SER A 80 -4.69 17.04 -12.86
CA SER A 80 -3.85 16.98 -14.04
C SER A 80 -2.42 16.53 -13.71
N ALA A 81 -1.62 16.30 -14.76
CA ALA A 81 -0.19 16.08 -14.64
C ALA A 81 0.51 17.31 -13.98
N PRO A 82 1.63 17.11 -13.26
CA PRO A 82 2.31 15.84 -12.99
C PRO A 82 1.73 15.11 -11.76
N LEU A 83 0.97 14.04 -12.00
CA LEU A 83 0.36 13.20 -10.97
C LEU A 83 1.35 12.14 -10.49
N LYS A 84 1.53 12.04 -9.16
CA LYS A 84 2.44 11.11 -8.51
C LYS A 84 1.77 10.37 -7.35
N ILE A 85 2.12 9.10 -7.19
CA ILE A 85 1.74 8.25 -6.06
C ILE A 85 3.00 7.84 -5.32
N ALA A 86 3.12 8.24 -4.06
CA ALA A 86 4.20 7.83 -3.17
C ALA A 86 3.67 6.78 -2.18
N VAL A 87 4.27 5.60 -2.22
CA VAL A 87 4.04 4.52 -1.25
C VAL A 87 5.21 4.51 -0.28
N LEU A 88 4.87 4.43 1.00
CA LEU A 88 5.80 4.35 2.09
C LEU A 88 5.42 3.10 2.90
N LEU A 89 6.26 2.08 2.80
CA LEU A 89 5.99 0.74 3.34
C LEU A 89 6.97 0.41 4.45
N ARG A 90 6.43 0.05 5.61
CA ARG A 90 7.18 -0.35 6.80
C ARG A 90 6.81 -1.75 7.22
N ARG A 91 7.78 -2.50 7.73
CA ARG A 91 7.57 -3.82 8.33
C ARG A 91 8.06 -3.82 9.76
N LYS A 92 7.32 -4.47 10.65
CA LYS A 92 7.71 -4.66 12.05
C LYS A 92 8.65 -5.85 12.17
N VAL A 93 9.84 -5.62 12.74
CA VAL A 93 10.89 -6.62 12.95
C VAL A 93 11.44 -6.44 14.36
N PHE A 94 11.35 -7.48 15.19
CA PHE A 94 11.76 -7.44 16.61
C PHE A 94 11.21 -6.21 17.38
N GLY A 95 9.95 -5.86 17.13
CA GLY A 95 9.27 -4.72 17.78
C GLY A 95 9.57 -3.34 17.17
N LEU A 96 10.50 -3.23 16.23
CA LEU A 96 10.86 -1.98 15.55
C LEU A 96 10.25 -1.91 14.14
N TRP A 97 9.79 -0.73 13.73
CA TRP A 97 9.32 -0.48 12.36
C TRP A 97 10.49 -0.15 11.44
N VAL A 98 10.74 -1.02 10.47
CA VAL A 98 11.83 -0.91 9.50
C VAL A 98 11.28 -0.50 8.14
N TRP A 99 11.92 0.49 7.52
CA TRP A 99 11.63 0.95 6.17
C TRP A 99 11.99 -0.10 5.12
N LEU A 100 11.06 -0.38 4.21
CA LEU A 100 11.34 -1.21 3.04
C LEU A 100 11.69 -0.30 1.85
N PRO A 101 12.92 -0.36 1.32
CA PRO A 101 13.31 0.47 0.17
C PRO A 101 12.51 0.05 -1.08
N CYS A 102 12.44 0.95 -2.07
CA CYS A 102 11.90 0.59 -3.38
C CYS A 102 12.84 -0.38 -4.10
N LEU A 103 12.35 -1.57 -4.43
CA LEU A 103 13.08 -2.57 -5.20
C LEU A 103 12.14 -3.17 -6.25
N ASN A 104 12.48 -2.99 -7.53
CA ASN A 104 11.69 -3.49 -8.67
C ASN A 104 10.20 -3.12 -8.60
N GLY A 105 9.88 -1.91 -8.09
CA GLY A 105 8.49 -1.47 -7.95
C GLY A 105 7.78 -1.97 -6.68
N TYR A 106 8.47 -2.62 -5.76
CA TYR A 106 7.93 -3.06 -4.46
C TYR A 106 8.57 -2.29 -3.30
N GLY A 107 7.83 -2.06 -2.22
CA GLY A 107 8.31 -1.34 -1.03
C GLY A 107 7.94 0.13 -1.04
N SER A 108 8.82 0.98 -0.51
CA SER A 108 8.61 2.43 -0.45
C SER A 108 8.96 3.11 -1.77
N CYS A 109 8.10 2.95 -2.78
CA CYS A 109 8.29 3.47 -4.13
C CYS A 109 7.54 4.77 -4.38
N THR A 110 8.08 5.62 -5.26
CA THR A 110 7.36 6.77 -5.82
C THR A 110 7.15 6.54 -7.30
N TYR A 111 5.89 6.36 -7.68
CA TYR A 111 5.44 6.24 -9.05
C TYR A 111 5.12 7.64 -9.57
N LYS A 112 5.90 8.08 -10.55
CA LYS A 112 5.76 9.38 -11.20
C LYS A 112 4.99 9.18 -12.51
N ASN A 113 4.52 10.27 -13.10
CA ASN A 113 3.89 10.27 -14.42
C ASN A 113 2.64 9.40 -14.53
N ILE A 114 1.86 9.26 -13.45
CA ILE A 114 0.65 8.44 -13.43
C ILE A 114 -0.35 8.85 -14.52
N CYS A 115 -0.38 10.12 -14.91
CA CYS A 115 -1.22 10.57 -16.02
C CYS A 115 -0.77 10.06 -17.41
N GLU A 116 0.53 9.85 -17.61
CA GLU A 116 1.04 9.24 -18.85
C GLU A 116 0.61 7.77 -18.89
N ASP A 117 0.83 7.02 -17.80
CA ASP A 117 0.42 5.61 -17.67
C ASP A 117 -1.10 5.44 -17.88
N ILE A 118 -1.91 6.35 -17.30
CA ILE A 118 -3.38 6.36 -17.46
C ILE A 118 -3.77 6.55 -18.93
N ASN A 119 -3.14 7.50 -19.62
CA ASN A 119 -3.44 7.79 -21.02
C ASN A 119 -3.05 6.62 -21.94
N GLU A 120 -1.88 6.02 -21.71
CA GLU A 120 -1.41 4.85 -22.46
C GLU A 120 -2.40 3.68 -22.36
N ILE A 121 -2.87 3.37 -21.14
CA ILE A 121 -3.93 2.36 -20.93
C ILE A 121 -5.21 2.71 -21.71
N GLY A 122 -5.60 3.99 -21.71
CA GLY A 122 -6.76 4.47 -22.44
C GLY A 122 -6.64 4.30 -23.95
N GLU A 123 -5.44 4.48 -24.50
CA GLU A 123 -5.14 4.39 -25.93
C GLU A 123 -5.01 2.93 -26.42
N GLU A 124 -4.36 2.05 -25.67
CA GLU A 124 -3.99 0.71 -26.14
C GLU A 124 -5.11 -0.34 -26.09
N GLY A 125 -6.11 -0.16 -25.21
CA GLY A 125 -7.13 -1.20 -24.99
C GLY A 125 -8.44 -0.70 -24.40
N GLY A 126 -8.61 0.61 -24.24
CA GLY A 126 -9.72 1.21 -23.53
C GLY A 126 -9.60 1.03 -22.01
N CYS A 127 -10.48 1.72 -21.27
CA CYS A 127 -10.38 1.73 -19.82
C CYS A 127 -10.85 0.39 -19.23
N PRO A 128 -10.04 -0.30 -18.40
CA PRO A 128 -10.42 -1.57 -17.78
C PRO A 128 -11.80 -1.49 -17.12
N LEU A 129 -12.61 -2.54 -17.30
CA LEU A 129 -14.01 -2.56 -16.85
C LEU A 129 -14.15 -2.20 -15.38
N LEU A 130 -13.24 -2.70 -14.53
CA LEU A 130 -13.23 -2.42 -13.10
C LEU A 130 -13.02 -0.93 -12.79
N ILE A 131 -12.12 -0.26 -13.52
CA ILE A 131 -11.86 1.17 -13.34
C ILE A 131 -13.08 1.97 -13.79
N SER A 132 -13.63 1.63 -14.96
CA SER A 132 -14.81 2.31 -15.53
C SER A 132 -16.04 2.17 -14.63
N LEU A 133 -16.33 0.97 -14.13
CA LEU A 133 -17.47 0.72 -13.23
C LEU A 133 -17.28 1.40 -11.87
N ALA A 134 -16.04 1.59 -11.43
CA ALA A 134 -15.75 2.33 -10.21
C ALA A 134 -15.81 3.86 -10.38
N GLY A 135 -16.15 4.37 -11.56
CA GLY A 135 -16.17 5.80 -11.86
C GLY A 135 -14.80 6.40 -12.18
N GLY A 136 -13.77 5.56 -12.38
CA GLY A 136 -12.43 6.00 -12.75
C GLY A 136 -12.34 6.46 -14.21
N SER A 137 -11.30 7.25 -14.51
CA SER A 137 -10.97 7.70 -15.86
C SER A 137 -9.62 7.11 -16.28
N CYS A 138 -9.54 6.64 -17.53
CA CYS A 138 -8.29 6.28 -18.19
C CYS A 138 -7.79 7.39 -19.15
N VAL A 139 -8.19 8.63 -18.87
CA VAL A 139 -7.72 9.83 -19.56
C VAL A 139 -7.47 10.91 -18.52
N CYS A 140 -6.29 11.53 -18.58
CA CYS A 140 -5.97 12.75 -17.86
C CYS A 140 -6.31 14.00 -18.68
N PRO A 141 -6.79 15.09 -18.07
CA PRO A 141 -7.02 15.26 -16.63
C PRO A 141 -8.26 14.49 -16.12
N ILE A 142 -8.15 13.96 -14.90
CA ILE A 142 -9.26 13.30 -14.21
C ILE A 142 -10.23 14.39 -13.73
N GLN A 143 -11.46 14.36 -14.22
CA GLN A 143 -12.51 15.31 -13.84
C GLN A 143 -13.11 14.98 -12.47
N PRO A 144 -13.79 15.93 -11.80
CA PRO A 144 -14.51 15.65 -10.58
C PRO A 144 -15.47 14.47 -10.72
N VAL A 145 -15.37 13.51 -9.80
CA VAL A 145 -16.10 12.24 -9.90
C VAL A 145 -16.21 11.55 -8.54
N VAL A 146 -17.28 10.79 -8.35
CA VAL A 146 -17.41 9.86 -7.22
C VAL A 146 -16.82 8.52 -7.64
N LEU A 147 -15.73 8.13 -6.97
CA LEU A 147 -15.08 6.84 -7.13
C LEU A 147 -15.71 5.85 -6.15
N HIS A 148 -16.37 4.82 -6.67
CA HIS A 148 -17.03 3.80 -5.87
C HIS A 148 -16.68 2.40 -6.34
N LEU A 149 -15.75 1.77 -5.63
CA LEU A 149 -15.46 0.36 -5.75
C LEU A 149 -16.22 -0.39 -4.65
N PRO A 150 -17.34 -1.09 -4.97
CA PRO A 150 -18.02 -1.95 -4.00
C PRO A 150 -17.08 -3.09 -3.58
N PRO A 151 -17.40 -3.84 -2.50
CA PRO A 151 -16.63 -5.02 -2.09
C PRO A 151 -16.36 -5.95 -3.27
N THR A 152 -15.10 -6.00 -3.69
CA THR A 152 -14.64 -6.69 -4.90
C THR A 152 -13.49 -7.59 -4.55
N VAL A 153 -13.56 -8.84 -5.02
CA VAL A 153 -12.49 -9.82 -4.86
C VAL A 153 -11.46 -9.62 -5.98
N LEU A 154 -10.21 -9.36 -5.60
CA LEU A 154 -9.06 -9.27 -6.50
C LEU A 154 -8.14 -10.45 -6.25
N ASN A 155 -7.65 -11.05 -7.33
CA ASN A 155 -6.69 -12.16 -7.26
C ASN A 155 -5.26 -11.62 -7.41
N ILE A 156 -4.41 -11.97 -6.46
CA ILE A 156 -2.98 -11.70 -6.48
C ILE A 156 -2.30 -12.96 -7.02
N SER A 157 -1.80 -12.87 -8.25
CA SER A 157 -1.08 -13.95 -8.92
C SER A 157 0.26 -14.26 -8.25
N ASP A 158 0.80 -15.44 -8.56
CA ASP A 158 2.19 -15.81 -8.28
C ASP A 158 3.14 -14.88 -9.05
N VAL A 159 3.49 -13.76 -8.42
CA VAL A 159 4.53 -12.85 -8.89
C VAL A 159 5.83 -13.17 -8.17
N GLU A 160 6.97 -12.99 -8.83
CA GLU A 160 8.28 -13.08 -8.18
C GLU A 160 8.44 -11.92 -7.17
N VAL A 161 7.93 -12.15 -5.96
CA VAL A 161 8.01 -11.18 -4.88
C VAL A 161 9.48 -11.02 -4.46
N PRO A 162 10.03 -9.79 -4.38
CA PRO A 162 11.39 -9.61 -3.92
C PRO A 162 11.60 -10.19 -2.52
N SER A 163 12.76 -10.81 -2.27
CA SER A 163 13.08 -11.45 -0.99
C SER A 163 13.12 -10.51 0.23
N CYS A 164 13.00 -9.19 0.03
CA CYS A 164 12.82 -8.24 1.12
C CYS A 164 11.44 -8.31 1.77
N LEU A 165 10.44 -8.81 1.03
CA LEU A 165 9.12 -9.07 1.57
C LEU A 165 9.15 -10.43 2.26
N ALA A 166 8.69 -10.44 3.50
CA ALA A 166 8.63 -11.62 4.34
C ALA A 166 7.36 -11.58 5.20
N ASN A 167 7.00 -12.69 5.82
CA ASN A 167 5.85 -12.74 6.71
C ASN A 167 6.00 -11.71 7.85
N GLY A 168 4.91 -11.04 8.21
CA GLY A 168 4.93 -10.08 9.31
C GLY A 168 3.84 -9.02 9.27
N GLU A 169 3.93 -8.09 10.20
CA GLU A 169 3.07 -6.92 10.32
C GLU A 169 3.65 -5.77 9.48
N TYR A 170 2.81 -5.17 8.65
CA TYR A 170 3.14 -4.10 7.73
C TYR A 170 2.27 -2.88 8.00
N GLU A 171 2.82 -1.72 7.67
CA GLU A 171 2.08 -0.47 7.60
C GLU A 171 2.42 0.20 6.26
N ALA A 172 1.38 0.57 5.52
CA ALA A 172 1.48 1.28 4.27
C ALA A 172 0.89 2.68 4.43
N GLN A 173 1.61 3.68 3.95
CA GLN A 173 1.11 5.03 3.75
C GLN A 173 1.21 5.38 2.26
N ILE A 174 0.07 5.71 1.67
CA ILE A 174 -0.07 6.05 0.26
C ILE A 174 -0.41 7.54 0.18
N THR A 175 0.37 8.30 -0.58
CA THR A 175 0.15 9.73 -0.80
C THR A 175 0.00 10.02 -2.27
N VAL A 176 -1.11 10.65 -2.65
CA VAL A 176 -1.38 11.11 -4.02
C VAL A 176 -1.17 12.61 -4.09
N SER A 177 -0.52 13.10 -5.14
CA SER A 177 -0.24 14.53 -5.30
C SER A 177 -0.06 14.92 -6.76
N SER A 178 -0.39 16.16 -7.10
CA SER A 178 -0.09 16.76 -8.40
C SER A 178 0.81 17.98 -8.20
N GLY A 179 2.01 17.95 -8.76
CA GLY A 179 3.03 18.97 -8.51
C GLY A 179 3.37 19.10 -7.01
N THR A 180 3.09 20.28 -6.44
CA THR A 180 3.23 20.59 -5.00
C THR A 180 1.96 20.33 -4.19
N GLN A 181 0.83 20.10 -4.87
CA GLN A 181 -0.47 19.95 -4.23
C GLN A 181 -0.68 18.50 -3.77
N LYS A 182 -0.93 18.31 -2.47
CA LYS A 182 -1.29 17.02 -1.89
C LYS A 182 -2.79 16.77 -2.10
N ILE A 183 -3.12 15.67 -2.78
CA ILE A 183 -4.50 15.31 -3.17
C ILE A 183 -5.14 14.42 -2.11
N ALA A 184 -4.46 13.36 -1.70
CA ALA A 184 -4.94 12.42 -0.70
C ALA A 184 -3.79 11.77 0.07
N CYS A 185 -4.10 11.24 1.25
CA CYS A 185 -3.20 10.39 2.01
C CYS A 185 -3.99 9.34 2.76
N LEU A 186 -3.65 8.08 2.56
CA LEU A 186 -4.24 6.95 3.25
C LEU A 186 -3.14 6.19 3.99
N ARG A 187 -3.38 5.83 5.25
CA ARG A 187 -2.51 4.94 6.02
C ARG A 187 -3.29 3.74 6.53
N THR A 188 -2.73 2.54 6.39
CA THR A 188 -3.36 1.27 6.79
C THR A 188 -2.31 0.26 7.23
N SER A 189 -2.72 -0.73 8.03
CA SER A 189 -1.84 -1.80 8.51
C SER A 189 -2.40 -3.18 8.18
N PHE A 190 -1.55 -4.14 7.85
CA PHE A 190 -1.98 -5.50 7.52
C PHE A 190 -0.88 -6.51 7.84
N HIS A 191 -1.26 -7.76 8.01
CA HIS A 191 -0.33 -8.87 8.07
C HIS A 191 -0.13 -9.47 6.69
N LEU A 192 1.12 -9.62 6.26
CA LEU A 192 1.47 -10.32 5.03
C LEU A 192 1.84 -11.77 5.34
N LYS A 193 1.32 -12.70 4.54
CA LYS A 193 1.67 -14.12 4.55
C LYS A 193 2.04 -14.57 3.14
N LEU A 194 3.30 -14.89 2.92
CA LEU A 194 3.82 -15.55 1.74
C LEU A 194 3.67 -17.07 1.93
N GLN A 195 3.16 -17.76 0.91
CA GLN A 195 3.03 -19.22 0.90
C GLN A 195 4.23 -19.89 0.23
#